data_AF-A0A9D8QR68-F1
#
_entry.id   AF-A0A9D8QR68-F1
#
_cell.length_a   1.000
_cell.length_b   1.000
_cell.length_c   1.000
_cell.angle_alpha   90.00
_cell.angle_beta   90.00
_cell.angle_gamma   90.00
#
_symmetry.space_group_name_H-M   'P 1'
#
loop_
_entity.id
_entity.type
_entity.pdbx_description
1 polymer ?
#
loop_
_entity_poly.entity_id
_entity_poly.type
_entity_poly.pdbx_seq_one_letter_code
_entity_poly.pdbx_strand_id
1 'polypeptide(L)'
;MTYNNLFAKLLSCTAAGMISACVCKAESRITVPEVESVKVLIDGKEGVNEWENASLIAPMLSMKNDAEIMPNGQVYLLCDKENIYIAVKTDFQTGTDEGGKQFLKALAQERDSEVFKDDAVEFILSAEKDSPRYHQIIVNSIGTVYDAEYGPDGANVRWDLDGLETASTVNGTSWFLEVKLPRKELGLDGKSGFLLNICRDWAQIRL
;
A
#
# COMPACT_ATOMS: atom_id res chain seq x y z
N MET A 1 22.76 -42.74 68.88
CA MET A 1 21.66 -41.78 68.70
C MET A 1 21.27 -41.80 67.22
N THR A 2 19.96 -42.03 66.94
CA THR A 2 19.22 -41.84 65.67
C THR A 2 19.75 -42.58 64.41
N TYR A 3 19.17 -43.68 63.93
CA TYR A 3 17.87 -43.96 63.26
C TYR A 3 17.56 -43.23 61.94
N ASN A 4 17.18 -44.07 60.96
CA ASN A 4 16.35 -43.86 59.75
C ASN A 4 17.04 -43.36 58.45
N ASN A 5 17.12 -44.15 57.37
CA ASN A 5 16.10 -44.77 56.49
C ASN A 5 15.66 -43.88 55.31
N LEU A 6 15.69 -44.52 54.13
CA LEU A 6 14.71 -44.44 53.04
C LEU A 6 14.84 -43.35 51.93
N PHE A 7 14.92 -43.89 50.70
CA PHE A 7 14.43 -43.38 49.41
C PHE A 7 14.96 -42.05 48.86
N ALA A 8 15.96 -42.16 47.97
CA ALA A 8 16.13 -41.22 46.86
C ALA A 8 14.96 -41.38 45.88
N LYS A 9 13.92 -40.55 46.04
CA LYS A 9 12.83 -40.42 45.06
C LYS A 9 13.35 -39.64 43.85
N LEU A 10 13.23 -40.26 42.68
CA LEU A 10 13.16 -39.56 41.40
C LEU A 10 12.10 -38.45 41.49
N LEU A 11 12.49 -37.22 41.18
CA LEU A 11 11.59 -36.23 40.60
C LEU A 11 12.13 -35.84 39.23
N SER A 12 11.56 -36.47 38.20
CA SER A 12 11.58 -35.98 36.84
C SER A 12 10.80 -34.66 36.79
N CYS A 13 11.50 -33.54 36.69
CA CYS A 13 10.89 -32.26 36.37
C CYS A 13 10.94 -32.10 34.85
N THR A 14 9.97 -32.71 34.14
CA THR A 14 9.70 -32.34 32.75
C THR A 14 9.01 -30.98 32.78
N ALA A 15 9.80 -29.91 32.74
CA ALA A 15 9.29 -28.59 32.39
C ALA A 15 8.90 -28.65 30.91
N ALA A 16 7.64 -28.98 30.64
CA ALA A 16 7.00 -28.69 29.38
C ALA A 16 6.89 -27.17 29.27
N GLY A 17 7.97 -26.55 28.81
CA GLY A 17 7.97 -25.16 28.38
C GLY A 17 7.09 -25.05 27.16
N MET A 18 5.79 -24.88 27.37
CA MET A 18 4.98 -24.13 26.42
C MET A 18 5.54 -22.71 26.43
N ILE A 19 6.55 -22.49 25.59
CA ILE A 19 6.80 -21.17 25.03
C ILE A 19 5.52 -20.89 24.25
N SER A 20 4.55 -20.28 24.93
CA SER A 20 3.53 -19.51 24.25
C SER A 20 4.33 -18.43 23.54
N ALA A 21 4.65 -18.70 22.27
CA ALA A 21 5.04 -17.66 21.35
C ALA A 21 3.85 -16.70 21.38
N CYS A 22 3.98 -15.64 22.17
CA CYS A 22 3.24 -14.43 21.94
C CYS A 22 3.67 -14.02 20.53
N VAL A 23 2.95 -14.54 19.53
CA VAL A 23 2.99 -14.00 18.19
C VAL A 23 2.36 -12.62 18.36
N CYS A 24 3.18 -11.65 18.75
CA CYS A 24 2.90 -10.26 18.46
C CYS A 24 2.71 -10.24 16.95
N LYS A 25 1.46 -10.29 16.50
CA LYS A 25 1.10 -10.06 15.11
C LYS A 25 1.68 -8.69 14.79
N ALA A 26 2.82 -8.66 14.11
CA ALA A 26 3.52 -7.43 13.83
C ALA A 26 2.58 -6.59 12.96
N GLU A 27 1.99 -5.55 13.55
CA GLU A 27 1.32 -4.53 12.77
C GLU A 27 2.44 -3.76 12.06
N SER A 28 2.49 -3.86 10.73
CA SER A 28 3.42 -3.06 9.92
C SER A 28 3.10 -1.59 10.14
N ARG A 29 3.98 -0.89 10.86
CA ARG A 29 3.87 0.54 11.12
C ARG A 29 5.03 1.25 10.46
N ILE A 30 4.73 2.33 9.77
CA ILE A 30 5.72 3.26 9.24
C ILE A 30 5.39 4.66 9.75
N THR A 31 6.42 5.42 10.11
CA THR A 31 6.26 6.84 10.42
C THR A 31 6.33 7.60 9.11
N VAL A 32 5.30 8.35 8.77
CA VAL A 32 5.31 9.25 7.60
C VAL A 32 5.71 10.65 8.09
N PRO A 33 6.76 11.27 7.53
CA PRO A 33 7.18 12.61 7.93
C PRO A 33 6.10 13.64 7.57
N GLU A 34 5.73 14.48 8.53
CA GLU A 34 4.93 15.68 8.29
C GLU A 34 5.87 16.87 8.09
N VAL A 35 5.77 17.54 6.94
CA VAL A 35 6.55 18.75 6.62
C VAL A 35 5.65 19.97 6.58
N GLU A 36 6.22 21.15 6.87
CA GLU A 36 5.45 22.41 6.84
C GLU A 36 4.92 22.76 5.44
N SER A 37 5.68 22.41 4.40
CA SER A 37 5.30 22.59 3.00
C SER A 37 5.99 21.51 2.16
N VAL A 38 5.19 20.73 1.44
CA VAL A 38 5.68 19.75 0.48
C VAL A 38 6.11 20.46 -0.81
N LYS A 39 7.31 20.12 -1.29
CA LYS A 39 7.87 20.64 -2.56
C LYS A 39 7.61 19.72 -3.75
N VAL A 40 7.10 18.52 -3.50
CA VAL A 40 6.76 17.54 -4.53
C VAL A 40 5.73 18.14 -5.48
N LEU A 41 6.02 18.06 -6.77
CA LEU A 41 5.11 18.40 -7.84
C LEU A 41 4.50 17.11 -8.38
N ILE A 42 3.16 17.03 -8.45
CA ILE A 42 2.49 15.87 -9.05
C ILE A 42 2.56 16.00 -10.57
N ASP A 43 3.70 15.62 -11.15
CA ASP A 43 3.99 15.77 -12.57
C ASP A 43 4.36 14.44 -13.26
N GLY A 44 4.43 13.36 -12.47
CA GLY A 44 4.65 11.99 -12.91
C GLY A 44 6.10 11.71 -13.22
N LYS A 45 7.04 12.57 -12.83
CA LYS A 45 8.47 12.38 -13.05
C LYS A 45 9.19 12.30 -11.71
N GLU A 46 10.12 11.37 -11.62
CA GLU A 46 10.98 11.27 -10.45
C GLU A 46 12.01 12.40 -10.47
N GLY A 47 11.71 13.52 -9.79
CA GLY A 47 12.63 14.63 -9.64
C GLY A 47 13.83 14.30 -8.76
N VAL A 48 14.96 14.96 -9.01
CA VAL A 48 16.18 14.80 -8.20
C VAL A 48 15.89 15.30 -6.78
N ASN A 49 16.05 14.40 -5.79
CA ASN A 49 15.82 14.67 -4.36
C ASN A 49 14.39 15.12 -4.00
N GLU A 50 13.43 15.00 -4.91
CA GLU A 50 12.05 15.44 -4.67
C GLU A 50 11.41 14.67 -3.51
N TRP A 51 11.72 13.37 -3.41
CA TRP A 51 11.23 12.45 -2.40
C TRP A 51 12.26 12.17 -1.28
N GLU A 52 13.31 13.00 -1.12
CA GLU A 52 14.43 12.72 -0.18
C GLU A 52 14.00 12.66 1.29
N ASN A 53 12.96 13.40 1.66
CA ASN A 53 12.41 13.45 3.02
C ASN A 53 11.25 12.47 3.22
N ALA A 54 10.91 11.66 2.21
CA ALA A 54 9.80 10.71 2.29
C ALA A 54 10.23 9.42 3.00
N SER A 55 9.28 8.77 3.63
CA SER A 55 9.44 7.40 4.10
C SER A 55 9.36 6.44 2.92
N LEU A 56 10.33 5.53 2.84
CA LEU A 56 10.42 4.52 1.78
C LEU A 56 9.92 3.15 2.28
N ILE A 57 8.93 2.58 1.59
CA ILE A 57 8.56 1.17 1.71
C ILE A 57 9.12 0.45 0.49
N ALA A 58 10.08 -0.45 0.74
CA ALA A 58 10.61 -1.35 -0.26
C ALA A 58 11.20 -2.61 0.42
N PRO A 59 11.17 -3.77 -0.24
CA PRO A 59 10.46 -4.03 -1.49
C PRO A 59 8.95 -4.29 -1.26
N MET A 60 8.12 -4.15 -2.30
CA MET A 60 6.73 -4.60 -2.26
C MET A 60 6.63 -6.13 -2.31
N LEU A 61 5.57 -6.70 -1.72
CA LEU A 61 5.36 -8.15 -1.66
C LEU A 61 4.28 -8.59 -2.66
N SER A 62 4.51 -9.70 -3.35
CA SER A 62 3.52 -10.36 -4.20
C SER A 62 2.57 -11.22 -3.39
N MET A 63 1.26 -11.01 -3.59
CA MET A 63 0.20 -11.80 -2.97
C MET A 63 -0.09 -13.14 -3.69
N LYS A 64 0.41 -13.34 -4.92
CA LYS A 64 0.10 -14.56 -5.71
C LYS A 64 0.93 -15.78 -5.28
N ASN A 65 2.13 -15.55 -4.76
CA ASN A 65 3.13 -16.58 -4.49
C ASN A 65 3.78 -16.40 -3.10
N ASP A 66 2.97 -16.21 -2.03
CA ASP A 66 3.37 -16.13 -0.61
C ASP A 66 4.89 -15.93 -0.36
N ALA A 67 5.38 -14.70 -0.63
CA ALA A 67 6.76 -14.22 -0.48
C ALA A 67 7.62 -14.00 -1.74
N GLU A 68 7.05 -13.99 -2.95
CA GLU A 68 7.78 -13.41 -4.09
C GLU A 68 7.91 -11.89 -3.91
N ILE A 69 9.15 -11.42 -3.88
CA ILE A 69 9.48 -10.01 -3.70
C ILE A 69 9.33 -9.32 -5.06
N MET A 70 8.73 -8.14 -5.09
CA MET A 70 8.88 -7.20 -6.20
C MET A 70 10.10 -6.31 -5.90
N PRO A 71 11.33 -6.71 -6.30
CA PRO A 71 12.57 -6.09 -5.81
C PRO A 71 12.66 -4.59 -6.12
N ASN A 72 12.03 -4.17 -7.23
CA ASN A 72 12.02 -2.80 -7.69
C ASN A 72 10.66 -2.10 -7.43
N GLY A 73 9.81 -2.69 -6.59
CA GLY A 73 8.60 -2.05 -6.08
C GLY A 73 8.95 -1.15 -4.90
N GLN A 74 8.81 0.16 -5.08
CA GLN A 74 9.11 1.18 -4.08
C GLN A 74 7.90 2.09 -3.89
N VAL A 75 7.60 2.42 -2.64
CA VAL A 75 6.61 3.44 -2.29
C VAL A 75 7.27 4.52 -1.46
N TYR A 76 7.10 5.77 -1.84
CA TYR A 76 7.50 6.94 -1.07
C TYR A 76 6.26 7.56 -0.44
N LEU A 77 6.34 7.90 0.85
CA LEU A 77 5.25 8.51 1.62
C LEU A 77 5.72 9.79 2.30
N LEU A 78 4.99 10.87 2.08
CA LEU A 78 5.19 12.17 2.71
C LEU A 78 3.81 12.78 3.04
N CYS A 79 3.72 13.64 4.04
CA CYS A 79 2.51 14.43 4.26
C CYS A 79 2.81 15.86 4.69
N ASP A 80 1.83 16.72 4.50
CA ASP A 80 1.69 17.97 5.25
C ASP A 80 0.38 17.92 6.07
N LYS A 81 -0.04 19.05 6.62
CA LYS A 81 -1.27 19.15 7.42
C LYS A 81 -2.54 18.88 6.61
N GLU A 82 -2.51 19.06 5.30
CA GLU A 82 -3.69 19.04 4.43
C GLU A 82 -3.72 17.80 3.53
N ASN A 83 -2.57 17.25 3.15
CA ASN A 83 -2.43 16.25 2.10
C ASN A 83 -1.47 15.11 2.48
N ILE A 84 -1.74 13.95 1.89
CA ILE A 84 -0.83 12.80 1.85
C ILE A 84 -0.29 12.71 0.42
N TYR A 85 1.02 12.53 0.27
CA TYR A 85 1.71 12.40 -1.00
C TYR A 85 2.31 11.01 -1.09
N ILE A 86 2.02 10.33 -2.19
CA ILE A 86 2.46 8.96 -2.43
C ILE A 86 3.10 8.91 -3.81
N ALA A 87 4.31 8.37 -3.90
CA ALA A 87 4.86 7.91 -5.17
C ALA A 87 5.02 6.40 -5.16
N VAL A 88 4.70 5.76 -6.27
CA VAL A 88 4.85 4.33 -6.48
C VAL A 88 5.70 4.12 -7.72
N LYS A 89 6.84 3.46 -7.52
CA LYS A 89 7.75 3.06 -8.59
C LYS A 89 7.74 1.55 -8.69
N THR A 90 7.43 1.03 -9.86
CA THR A 90 7.43 -0.42 -10.11
C THR A 90 8.01 -0.72 -11.46
N ASP A 91 8.73 -1.84 -11.55
CA ASP A 91 9.03 -2.44 -12.84
C ASP A 91 7.87 -3.33 -13.29
N PHE A 92 7.76 -3.52 -14.60
CA PHE A 92 6.77 -4.40 -15.19
C PHE A 92 7.31 -5.23 -16.34
N GLN A 93 6.67 -6.38 -16.54
CA GLN A 93 6.90 -7.28 -17.67
C GLN A 93 5.58 -7.65 -18.37
N THR A 94 4.48 -6.92 -18.10
CA THR A 94 3.18 -7.22 -18.71
C THR A 94 3.07 -6.71 -20.13
N GLY A 95 2.16 -7.37 -20.86
CA GLY A 95 1.73 -7.05 -22.22
C GLY A 95 2.86 -7.10 -23.23
N THR A 96 2.92 -8.11 -24.08
CA THR A 96 3.82 -8.09 -25.24
C THR A 96 2.98 -7.82 -26.47
N ASP A 97 3.22 -6.70 -27.16
CA ASP A 97 2.56 -6.45 -28.45
C ASP A 97 3.08 -7.42 -29.53
N GLU A 98 2.48 -7.39 -30.72
CA GLU A 98 2.89 -8.26 -31.84
C GLU A 98 4.39 -8.08 -32.23
N GLY A 99 4.99 -6.95 -31.85
CA GLY A 99 6.39 -6.60 -32.09
C GLY A 99 7.34 -6.94 -30.94
N GLY A 100 6.86 -7.57 -29.85
CA GLY A 100 7.71 -7.92 -28.71
C GLY A 100 7.88 -6.82 -27.67
N LYS A 101 7.19 -5.68 -27.80
CA LYS A 101 7.32 -4.54 -26.88
C LYS A 101 6.46 -4.76 -25.64
N GLN A 102 7.06 -4.54 -24.46
CA GLN A 102 6.36 -4.58 -23.18
C GLN A 102 5.47 -3.35 -22.97
N PHE A 103 4.26 -3.53 -22.44
CA PHE A 103 3.32 -2.44 -22.18
C PHE A 103 2.38 -2.72 -21.00
N LEU A 104 2.04 -1.67 -20.26
CA LEU A 104 0.95 -1.71 -19.28
C LEU A 104 -0.39 -1.57 -19.99
N LYS A 105 -1.34 -2.45 -19.68
CA LYS A 105 -2.70 -2.31 -20.20
C LYS A 105 -3.39 -1.13 -19.52
N ALA A 106 -3.82 -0.15 -20.30
CA ALA A 106 -4.55 1.03 -19.82
C ALA A 106 -5.66 1.42 -20.81
N LEU A 107 -6.76 0.66 -20.81
CA LEU A 107 -7.89 0.89 -21.72
C LEU A 107 -8.95 1.83 -21.14
N ALA A 108 -9.06 1.87 -19.81
CA ALA A 108 -9.95 2.78 -19.08
C ALA A 108 -9.41 4.21 -19.17
N GLN A 109 -10.15 5.10 -19.85
CA GLN A 109 -9.75 6.49 -20.11
C GLN A 109 -10.66 7.53 -19.44
N GLU A 110 -11.77 7.10 -18.87
CA GLU A 110 -12.72 7.96 -18.18
C GLU A 110 -12.69 7.64 -16.68
N ARG A 111 -12.82 8.67 -15.83
CA ARG A 111 -12.94 8.48 -14.38
C ARG A 111 -14.10 7.53 -14.08
N ASP A 112 -13.92 6.66 -13.09
CA ASP A 112 -14.89 5.65 -12.63
C ASP A 112 -15.29 4.59 -13.65
N SER A 113 -14.60 4.55 -14.79
CA SER A 113 -14.68 3.39 -15.70
C SER A 113 -13.98 2.18 -15.06
N GLU A 114 -13.87 1.08 -15.81
CA GLU A 114 -13.35 -0.20 -15.29
C GLU A 114 -11.81 -0.19 -15.10
N VAL A 115 -11.25 0.82 -14.43
CA VAL A 115 -9.81 1.01 -14.15
C VAL A 115 -9.23 -0.20 -13.41
N PHE A 116 -10.03 -0.85 -12.55
CA PHE A 116 -9.69 -2.10 -11.86
C PHE A 116 -9.45 -3.31 -12.80
N LYS A 117 -9.73 -3.19 -14.11
CA LYS A 117 -9.40 -4.23 -15.11
C LYS A 117 -8.11 -3.95 -15.88
N ASP A 118 -7.47 -2.81 -15.64
CA ASP A 118 -6.20 -2.41 -16.22
C ASP A 118 -5.03 -2.78 -15.32
N ASP A 119 -3.82 -2.53 -15.81
CA ASP A 119 -2.64 -2.45 -14.96
C ASP A 119 -2.74 -1.18 -14.11
N ALA A 120 -2.95 -1.35 -12.81
CA ALA A 120 -3.22 -0.24 -11.89
C ALA A 120 -2.45 -0.35 -10.56
N VAL A 121 -2.43 0.76 -9.82
CA VAL A 121 -2.10 0.80 -8.39
C VAL A 121 -3.37 1.12 -7.64
N GLU A 122 -3.64 0.34 -6.59
CA GLU A 122 -4.79 0.52 -5.71
C GLU A 122 -4.32 0.97 -4.33
N PHE A 123 -5.02 1.96 -3.78
CA PHE A 123 -4.86 2.48 -2.43
C PHE A 123 -6.15 2.24 -1.64
N ILE A 124 -6.05 1.61 -0.48
CA ILE A 124 -7.16 1.48 0.47
C ILE A 124 -6.80 2.23 1.74
N LEU A 125 -7.61 3.22 2.11
CA LEU A 125 -7.37 4.10 3.25
C LEU A 125 -8.50 4.05 4.28
N SER A 126 -8.14 4.00 5.56
CA SER A 126 -9.09 4.10 6.67
C SER A 126 -8.50 4.93 7.81
N ALA A 127 -9.34 5.68 8.52
CA ALA A 127 -8.94 6.45 9.69
C ALA A 127 -8.46 5.58 10.85
N GLU A 128 -9.05 4.39 11.01
CA GLU A 128 -8.78 3.50 12.13
C GLU A 128 -9.07 2.04 11.78
N LYS A 129 -8.54 1.14 12.63
CA LYS A 129 -8.82 -0.28 12.53
C LYS A 129 -10.30 -0.52 12.81
N ASP A 130 -10.94 -1.35 11.98
CA ASP A 130 -12.36 -1.66 12.06
C ASP A 130 -13.30 -0.46 11.83
N SER A 131 -12.79 0.65 11.27
CA SER A 131 -13.64 1.74 10.79
C SER A 131 -14.69 1.17 9.84
N PRO A 132 -15.97 1.50 10.03
CA PRO A 132 -17.00 1.12 9.07
C PRO A 132 -16.87 1.89 7.76
N ARG A 133 -16.04 2.95 7.72
CA ARG A 133 -15.75 3.75 6.53
C ARG A 133 -14.31 3.58 6.07
N TYR A 134 -14.13 3.37 4.77
CA TYR A 134 -12.83 3.36 4.11
C TYR A 134 -12.98 3.84 2.66
N HIS A 135 -11.86 4.24 2.06
CA HIS A 135 -11.81 4.76 0.70
C HIS A 135 -10.94 3.83 -0.15
N GLN A 136 -11.36 3.62 -1.39
CA GLN A 136 -10.61 2.90 -2.40
C GLN A 136 -10.29 3.88 -3.53
N ILE A 137 -9.02 3.99 -3.91
CA ILE A 137 -8.57 4.80 -5.04
C ILE A 137 -7.73 3.89 -5.91
N ILE A 138 -8.03 3.82 -7.20
CA ILE A 138 -7.32 3.00 -8.18
C ILE A 138 -6.86 3.93 -9.31
N VAL A 139 -5.59 3.83 -9.69
CA VAL A 139 -5.00 4.64 -10.76
C VAL A 139 -4.29 3.73 -11.75
N ASN A 140 -4.67 3.78 -13.03
CA ASN A 140 -3.94 3.05 -14.08
C ASN A 140 -2.73 3.86 -14.61
N SER A 141 -1.94 3.25 -15.49
CA SER A 141 -0.68 3.85 -15.96
C SER A 141 -0.81 5.14 -16.76
N ILE A 142 -2.00 5.48 -17.25
CA ILE A 142 -2.26 6.75 -17.95
C ILE A 142 -2.88 7.82 -17.04
N GLY A 143 -3.02 7.52 -15.74
CA GLY A 143 -3.55 8.46 -14.74
C GLY A 143 -5.07 8.43 -14.59
N THR A 144 -5.78 7.53 -15.27
CA THR A 144 -7.24 7.39 -15.08
C THR A 144 -7.52 6.87 -13.68
N VAL A 145 -8.47 7.51 -13.01
CA VAL A 145 -8.85 7.23 -11.62
C VAL A 145 -10.18 6.48 -11.57
N TYR A 146 -10.28 5.54 -10.65
CA TYR A 146 -11.55 5.10 -10.06
C TYR A 146 -11.47 5.37 -8.56
N ASP A 147 -12.53 5.92 -7.97
CA ASP A 147 -12.62 6.10 -6.53
C ASP A 147 -14.01 5.80 -5.96
N ALA A 148 -14.01 5.33 -4.72
CA ALA A 148 -15.23 4.97 -4.02
C ALA A 148 -15.08 5.11 -2.51
N GLU A 149 -16.14 5.58 -1.87
CA GLU A 149 -16.30 5.51 -0.42
C GLU A 149 -17.10 4.26 -0.06
N TYR A 150 -16.67 3.54 0.97
CA TYR A 150 -17.41 2.42 1.54
C TYR A 150 -17.86 2.78 2.95
N GLY A 151 -19.07 2.36 3.32
CA GLY A 151 -19.68 2.66 4.61
C GLY A 151 -20.65 1.56 5.08
N PRO A 152 -21.29 1.74 6.26
CA PRO A 152 -22.34 0.85 6.76
C PRO A 152 -23.48 0.61 5.77
N ASP A 153 -23.78 1.63 4.96
CA ASP A 153 -24.89 1.64 4.00
C ASP A 153 -24.49 1.04 2.63
N GLY A 154 -23.26 0.54 2.49
CA GLY A 154 -22.71 -0.03 1.27
C GLY A 154 -21.66 0.87 0.61
N ALA A 155 -21.39 0.60 -0.67
CA ALA A 155 -20.42 1.34 -1.47
C ALA A 155 -21.08 2.53 -2.19
N ASN A 156 -20.47 3.71 -2.08
CA ASN A 156 -20.75 4.88 -2.90
C ASN A 156 -19.71 4.98 -4.02
N VAL A 157 -19.98 4.27 -5.12
CA VAL A 157 -19.13 4.23 -6.33
C VAL A 157 -19.25 5.48 -7.23
N ARG A 158 -19.96 6.51 -6.77
CA ARG A 158 -20.09 7.82 -7.44
C ARG A 158 -19.42 8.93 -6.62
N TRP A 159 -18.69 8.54 -5.59
CA TRP A 159 -17.97 9.48 -4.77
C TRP A 159 -16.67 9.84 -5.49
N ASP A 160 -16.51 11.12 -5.77
CA ASP A 160 -15.26 11.68 -6.26
C ASP A 160 -14.51 12.33 -5.10
N LEU A 161 -13.26 11.92 -4.89
CA LEU A 161 -12.32 12.58 -4.00
C LEU A 161 -11.99 13.97 -4.56
N ASP A 162 -12.53 15.01 -3.94
CA ASP A 162 -12.22 16.40 -4.29
C ASP A 162 -10.77 16.73 -3.93
N GLY A 163 -10.07 17.41 -4.84
CA GLY A 163 -8.65 17.78 -4.70
C GLY A 163 -7.63 16.64 -4.91
N LEU A 164 -8.06 15.46 -5.37
CA LEU A 164 -7.17 14.39 -5.84
C LEU A 164 -6.35 14.88 -7.04
N GLU A 165 -5.04 14.67 -7.00
CA GLU A 165 -4.15 14.85 -8.16
C GLU A 165 -3.36 13.58 -8.40
N THR A 166 -3.23 13.19 -9.67
CA THR A 166 -2.42 12.05 -10.11
C THR A 166 -1.58 12.45 -11.32
N ALA A 167 -0.37 11.90 -11.40
CA ALA A 167 0.45 12.01 -12.59
C ALA A 167 1.34 10.78 -12.72
N SER A 168 1.64 10.38 -13.95
CA SER A 168 2.29 9.10 -14.20
C SER A 168 3.18 9.16 -15.44
N THR A 169 4.32 8.48 -15.38
CA THR A 169 5.20 8.23 -16.53
C THR A 169 5.55 6.76 -16.63
N VAL A 170 5.44 6.22 -17.85
CA VAL A 170 5.97 4.91 -18.22
C VAL A 170 7.23 5.12 -19.05
N ASN A 171 8.37 4.61 -18.60
CA ASN A 171 9.65 4.70 -19.30
C ASN A 171 10.29 3.31 -19.41
N GLY A 172 10.33 2.77 -20.62
CA GLY A 172 10.79 1.40 -20.86
C GLY A 172 9.91 0.40 -20.11
N THR A 173 10.50 -0.29 -19.15
CA THR A 173 9.85 -1.30 -18.28
C THR A 173 9.60 -0.80 -16.87
N SER A 174 9.70 0.51 -16.64
CA SER A 174 9.49 1.14 -15.34
C SER A 174 8.29 2.08 -15.40
N TRP A 175 7.48 2.05 -14.35
CA TRP A 175 6.32 2.91 -14.16
C TRP A 175 6.48 3.68 -12.85
N PHE A 176 6.36 5.01 -12.95
CA PHE A 176 6.32 5.93 -11.83
C PHE A 176 4.95 6.61 -11.78
N LEU A 177 4.28 6.51 -10.64
CA LEU A 177 3.00 7.14 -10.35
C LEU A 177 3.15 8.04 -9.14
N GLU A 178 2.61 9.25 -9.21
CA GLU A 178 2.48 10.19 -8.10
C GLU A 178 1.01 10.47 -7.81
N VAL A 179 0.68 10.56 -6.53
CA VAL A 179 -0.68 10.79 -6.04
C VAL A 179 -0.65 11.77 -4.87
N LYS A 180 -1.52 12.78 -4.91
CA LYS A 180 -1.84 13.66 -3.77
C LYS A 180 -3.27 13.38 -3.31
N LEU A 181 -3.42 13.07 -2.02
CA LEU A 181 -4.69 12.74 -1.39
C LEU A 181 -5.03 13.77 -0.31
N PRO A 182 -6.12 14.55 -0.47
CA PRO A 182 -6.57 15.47 0.57
C PRO A 182 -7.08 14.74 1.82
N ARG A 183 -6.55 15.12 2.97
CA ARG A 183 -6.86 14.47 4.25
C ARG A 183 -8.30 14.68 4.69
N LYS A 184 -8.85 15.87 4.41
CA LYS A 184 -10.19 16.26 4.85
C LYS A 184 -11.27 15.33 4.29
N GLU A 185 -11.26 15.12 2.98
CA GLU A 185 -12.24 14.28 2.28
C GLU A 185 -12.12 12.80 2.67
N LEU A 186 -10.92 12.36 3.10
CA LEU A 186 -10.68 11.01 3.62
C LEU A 186 -11.05 10.84 5.11
N GLY A 187 -11.55 11.90 5.77
CA GLY A 187 -11.82 11.89 7.22
C GLY A 187 -10.56 11.80 8.09
N LEU A 188 -9.42 12.27 7.56
CA LEU A 188 -8.09 12.23 8.18
C LEU A 188 -7.61 13.58 8.72
N ASP A 189 -8.45 14.62 8.66
CA ASP A 189 -8.14 15.95 9.18
C ASP A 189 -7.79 15.89 10.68
N GLY A 190 -6.69 16.54 11.06
CA GLY A 190 -6.15 16.54 12.43
C GLY A 190 -5.70 15.16 12.98
N LYS A 191 -5.75 14.07 12.21
CA LYS A 191 -5.33 12.74 12.67
C LYS A 191 -3.82 12.55 12.55
N SER A 192 -3.19 12.04 13.61
CA SER A 192 -1.76 11.72 13.59
C SER A 192 -1.41 10.38 12.91
N GLY A 193 -2.41 9.63 12.43
CA GLY A 193 -2.21 8.34 11.80
C GLY A 193 -3.47 7.84 11.09
N PHE A 194 -3.28 6.88 10.19
CA PHE A 194 -4.30 6.22 9.39
C PHE A 194 -3.79 4.85 8.96
N LEU A 195 -4.68 4.01 8.44
CA LEU A 195 -4.34 2.74 7.80
C LEU A 195 -4.28 2.93 6.29
N LEU A 196 -3.26 2.33 5.68
CA LEU A 196 -3.03 2.35 4.25
C LEU A 196 -2.63 0.96 3.79
N ASN A 197 -3.29 0.48 2.75
CA ASN A 197 -2.82 -0.65 1.95
C ASN A 197 -2.56 -0.15 0.52
N ILE A 198 -1.49 -0.65 -0.10
CA ILE A 198 -1.09 -0.29 -1.46
C ILE A 198 -0.86 -1.58 -2.23
N CYS A 199 -1.61 -1.78 -3.30
CA CYS A 199 -1.50 -2.96 -4.15
C CYS A 199 -1.10 -2.57 -5.58
N ARG A 200 -0.25 -3.39 -6.20
CA ARG A 200 0.01 -3.32 -7.64
C ARG A 200 -0.84 -4.40 -8.33
N ASP A 201 -1.86 -3.96 -9.06
CA ASP A 201 -2.82 -4.84 -9.72
C ASP A 201 -2.49 -5.08 -11.18
N TRP A 202 -2.21 -6.34 -11.50
CA TRP A 202 -1.89 -6.75 -12.85
C TRP A 202 -3.17 -7.08 -13.60
N ALA A 203 -3.38 -6.42 -14.75
CA ALA A 203 -4.49 -6.76 -15.63
C ALA A 203 -4.49 -8.27 -15.90
N GLN A 204 -5.62 -8.93 -15.66
CA GLN A 204 -5.76 -10.33 -16.00
C GLN A 204 -5.71 -10.46 -17.52
N ILE A 205 -4.60 -10.99 -18.05
CA ILE A 205 -4.52 -11.45 -19.44
C ILE A 205 -5.46 -12.65 -19.52
N ARG A 206 -6.66 -12.45 -20.07
CA ARG A 206 -7.45 -13.58 -20.55
C ARG A 206 -6.74 -14.11 -21.78
N LEU A 207 -6.07 -15.25 -21.63
CA LEU A 207 -5.64 -16.11 -22.74
C LEU A 207 -6.86 -16.64 -23.49
#